data_AF-A0A7J7FS00-F1
#
_entry.id   AF-A0A7J7FS00-F1
#
_cell.length_a   1.000
_cell.length_b   1.000
_cell.length_c   1.000
_cell.angle_alpha   90.00
_cell.angle_beta   90.00
_cell.angle_gamma   90.00
#
_symmetry.space_group_name_H-M   'P 1'
#
loop_
_entity.id
_entity.type
_entity.pdbx_description
1 polymer ?
#
loop_
_entity_poly.entity_id
_entity_poly.type
_entity_poly.pdbx_seq_one_letter_code
_entity_poly.pdbx_strand_id
1 'polypeptide(L)'
;MDGQTPTYLQRQWEKCFWGHSKENMPLVIIRPTIITSTFKEPFPGWVEGVRTIDSILVGYGKGNMTCFLADPHSVIDVKIMQIPGDMVVNAMMVAMVAHANQAFAASDEMMIYHVGSSVANPFILTCLQDYAQRYFTKHPWIGKDGKPVIVGNVTLLTSMDSFHRYMTLRYLLPLKGLELVNTASCQYFQGIYLKLRRKINFVKRMIEIYRPYLFFKGIYDDINTEKLRMVARESGVETDMFYFDPKSINWEDYFMNTHIPGLVRYVFK
;
A
#
# COMPACT_ATOMS: atom_id res chain seq x y z
N MET A 1 -10.99 -16.66 6.11
CA MET A 1 -10.79 -16.54 4.66
C MET A 1 -9.31 -16.32 4.46
N ASP A 2 -8.60 -17.38 4.09
CA ASP A 2 -7.15 -17.33 3.96
C ASP A 2 -6.78 -16.47 2.77
N GLY A 3 -5.85 -15.53 2.94
CA GLY A 3 -5.38 -14.60 1.91
C GLY A 3 -4.69 -15.26 0.70
N GLN A 4 -4.82 -16.57 0.54
CA GLN A 4 -4.31 -17.35 -0.59
C GLN A 4 -5.23 -17.31 -1.82
N THR A 5 -6.53 -17.01 -1.67
CA THR A 5 -7.50 -17.10 -2.77
C THR A 5 -7.21 -16.13 -3.93
N PRO A 6 -6.88 -14.84 -3.71
CA PRO A 6 -6.60 -13.91 -4.81
C PRO A 6 -5.31 -14.27 -5.56
N THR A 7 -4.25 -14.61 -4.83
CA THR A 7 -2.94 -14.95 -5.40
C THR A 7 -2.98 -16.28 -6.17
N TYR A 8 -3.77 -17.24 -5.68
CA TYR A 8 -3.99 -18.51 -6.38
C TYR A 8 -4.74 -18.29 -7.70
N LEU A 9 -5.83 -17.53 -7.69
CA LEU A 9 -6.59 -17.22 -8.89
C LEU A 9 -5.69 -16.49 -9.91
N GLN A 10 -4.96 -15.47 -9.49
CA GLN A 10 -4.02 -14.77 -10.36
C GLN A 10 -3.04 -15.72 -11.05
N ARG A 11 -2.44 -16.66 -10.30
CA ARG A 11 -1.54 -17.68 -10.87
C ARG A 11 -2.23 -18.59 -11.88
N GLN A 12 -3.48 -18.97 -11.66
CA GLN A 12 -4.23 -19.79 -12.61
C GLN A 12 -4.53 -19.02 -13.90
N TRP A 13 -4.95 -17.75 -13.77
CA TRP A 13 -5.19 -16.87 -14.90
C TRP A 13 -3.93 -16.67 -15.75
N GLU A 14 -2.79 -16.38 -15.12
CA GLU A 14 -1.50 -16.23 -15.79
C GLU A 14 -1.11 -17.50 -16.57
N LYS A 15 -1.30 -18.69 -15.97
CA LYS A 15 -1.07 -19.97 -16.65
C LYS A 15 -2.00 -20.19 -17.84
N CYS A 16 -3.29 -19.88 -17.69
CA CYS A 16 -4.25 -19.95 -18.79
C CYS A 16 -3.83 -19.05 -19.96
N PHE A 17 -3.51 -17.78 -19.69
CA PHE A 17 -3.07 -16.85 -20.72
C PHE A 17 -1.78 -17.29 -21.42
N TRP A 18 -0.82 -17.80 -20.66
CA TRP A 18 0.42 -18.35 -21.22
C TRP A 18 0.17 -19.57 -22.12
N GLY A 19 -0.71 -20.49 -21.69
CA GLY A 19 -1.08 -21.65 -22.50
C GLY A 19 -1.72 -21.28 -23.84
N HIS A 20 -2.53 -20.22 -23.89
CA HIS A 20 -3.20 -19.78 -25.12
C HIS A 20 -2.32 -18.88 -26.01
N SER A 21 -1.41 -18.10 -25.43
CA SER A 21 -0.64 -17.07 -26.17
C SER A 21 0.64 -17.62 -26.81
N LYS A 22 1.10 -18.80 -26.38
CA LYS A 22 2.38 -19.41 -26.76
C LYS A 22 2.58 -19.56 -28.27
N GLU A 23 1.50 -19.61 -29.05
CA GLU A 23 1.56 -19.88 -30.49
C GLU A 23 1.60 -18.62 -31.37
N ASN A 24 1.23 -17.43 -30.86
CA ASN A 24 1.01 -16.25 -31.73
C ASN A 24 1.59 -14.90 -31.24
N MET A 25 1.99 -14.75 -29.97
CA MET A 25 2.47 -13.45 -29.46
C MET A 25 3.42 -13.58 -28.27
N PRO A 26 4.51 -12.79 -28.20
CA PRO A 26 5.33 -12.70 -26.99
C PRO A 26 4.50 -12.23 -25.79
N LEU A 27 4.53 -12.98 -24.69
CA LEU A 27 3.81 -12.66 -23.45
C LEU A 27 4.78 -12.39 -22.31
N VAL A 28 4.60 -11.25 -21.65
CA VAL A 28 5.34 -10.84 -20.46
C VAL A 28 4.35 -10.54 -19.34
N ILE A 29 4.67 -10.98 -18.12
CA ILE A 29 3.84 -10.75 -16.93
C ILE A 29 4.59 -9.81 -15.98
N ILE A 30 3.99 -8.66 -15.67
CA ILE A 30 4.48 -7.73 -14.66
C ILE A 30 3.68 -7.91 -13.36
N ARG A 31 4.37 -8.15 -12.24
CA ARG A 31 3.79 -8.27 -10.91
C ARG A 31 4.33 -7.17 -10.00
N PRO A 32 3.64 -6.02 -9.90
CA PRO A 32 4.05 -4.96 -9.01
C PRO A 32 3.74 -5.30 -7.55
N THR A 33 4.52 -4.73 -6.62
CA THR A 33 4.17 -4.69 -5.20
C THR A 33 3.13 -3.60 -4.93
N ILE A 34 2.92 -3.17 -3.68
CA ILE A 34 1.94 -2.11 -3.37
C ILE A 34 2.31 -0.84 -4.13
N ILE A 35 1.43 -0.38 -5.01
CA ILE A 35 1.66 0.82 -5.81
C ILE A 35 1.28 2.06 -5.00
N THR A 36 2.20 3.00 -4.89
CA THR A 36 2.01 4.32 -4.29
C THR A 36 1.93 5.42 -5.36
N SER A 37 1.89 6.68 -4.95
CA SER A 37 1.85 7.81 -5.90
C SER A 37 3.06 7.79 -6.85
N THR A 38 2.97 8.54 -7.93
CA THR A 38 4.10 8.75 -8.84
C THR A 38 5.30 9.38 -8.13
N PHE A 39 6.51 8.98 -8.53
CA PHE A 39 7.77 9.51 -8.05
C PHE A 39 8.18 10.77 -8.81
N LYS A 40 8.14 10.74 -10.14
CA LYS A 40 8.50 11.82 -11.04
C LYS A 40 7.42 12.14 -12.06
N GLU A 41 6.94 11.13 -12.78
CA GLU A 41 6.11 11.32 -13.98
C GLU A 41 4.68 10.77 -13.82
N PRO A 42 3.67 11.30 -14.53
CA PRO A 42 3.71 12.53 -15.33
C PRO A 42 3.86 13.80 -14.47
N PHE A 43 3.56 13.72 -13.18
CA PHE A 43 3.88 14.75 -12.20
C PHE A 43 4.02 14.11 -10.82
N PRO A 44 4.93 14.57 -9.95
CA PRO A 44 5.19 13.93 -8.66
C PRO A 44 3.98 13.94 -7.72
N GLY A 45 3.78 12.84 -6.98
CA GLY A 45 2.75 12.75 -5.95
C GLY A 45 1.34 12.53 -6.50
N TRP A 46 1.18 12.29 -7.79
CA TRP A 46 -0.12 11.94 -8.36
C TRP A 46 -0.58 10.58 -7.88
N VAL A 47 -1.84 10.50 -7.50
CA VAL A 47 -2.48 9.28 -7.04
C VAL A 47 -3.93 9.27 -7.49
N GLU A 48 -4.38 8.11 -7.97
CA GLU A 48 -5.77 7.86 -8.31
C GLU A 48 -6.45 7.02 -7.22
N GLY A 49 -7.30 7.69 -6.44
CA GLY A 49 -8.07 7.07 -5.38
C GLY A 49 -7.27 6.83 -4.09
N VAL A 50 -7.88 6.11 -3.16
CA VAL A 50 -7.27 5.70 -1.89
C VAL A 50 -6.89 4.23 -2.00
N ARG A 51 -5.61 3.91 -1.95
CA ARG A 51 -5.10 2.53 -1.89
C ARG A 51 -4.55 2.21 -0.50
N THR A 52 -4.10 0.97 -0.30
CA THR A 52 -3.68 0.38 0.98
C THR A 52 -3.02 1.36 1.96
N ILE A 53 -1.86 1.91 1.60
CA ILE A 53 -1.08 2.81 2.48
C ILE A 53 -1.73 4.18 2.58
N ASP A 54 -2.29 4.68 1.49
CA ASP A 54 -3.03 5.94 1.44
C ASP A 54 -4.18 5.96 2.46
N SER A 55 -4.87 4.83 2.64
CA SER A 55 -5.99 4.73 3.59
C SER A 55 -5.55 4.95 5.03
N ILE A 56 -4.34 4.50 5.36
CA ILE A 56 -3.70 4.67 6.67
C ILE A 56 -3.32 6.14 6.85
N LEU A 57 -2.64 6.74 5.87
CA LEU A 57 -2.21 8.13 5.91
C LEU A 57 -3.40 9.10 5.96
N VAL A 58 -4.45 8.86 5.16
CA VAL A 58 -5.68 9.65 5.17
C VAL A 58 -6.42 9.50 6.51
N GLY A 59 -6.52 8.27 7.02
CA GLY A 59 -7.14 8.01 8.31
C GLY A 59 -6.42 8.73 9.46
N TYR A 60 -5.09 8.70 9.45
CA TYR A 60 -4.24 9.38 10.42
C TYR A 60 -4.33 10.90 10.32
N GLY A 61 -4.12 11.47 9.13
CA GLY A 61 -4.16 12.92 8.92
C GLY A 61 -5.53 13.55 9.21
N LYS A 62 -6.63 12.80 9.02
CA LYS A 62 -7.98 13.22 9.42
C LYS A 62 -8.32 12.97 10.90
N GLY A 63 -7.38 12.46 11.69
CA GLY A 63 -7.56 12.21 13.13
C GLY A 63 -8.52 11.06 13.44
N ASN A 64 -8.80 10.19 12.47
CA ASN A 64 -9.73 9.07 12.63
C ASN A 64 -9.01 7.77 13.07
N MET A 65 -7.69 7.78 13.19
CA MET A 65 -6.89 6.62 13.60
C MET A 65 -6.31 6.82 15.00
N THR A 66 -6.61 5.88 15.90
CA THR A 66 -6.08 5.86 17.27
C THR A 66 -5.10 4.72 17.51
N CYS A 67 -5.14 3.68 16.68
CA CYS A 67 -4.23 2.54 16.75
C CYS A 67 -3.80 2.07 15.36
N PHE A 68 -2.66 1.39 15.32
CA PHE A 68 -2.10 0.80 14.13
C PHE A 68 -1.66 -0.63 14.42
N LEU A 69 -1.94 -1.58 13.52
CA LEU A 69 -1.59 -2.98 13.69
C LEU A 69 -0.35 -3.30 12.85
N ALA A 70 0.75 -3.66 13.48
CA ALA A 70 1.95 -4.19 12.83
C ALA A 70 2.77 -5.05 13.79
N ASP A 71 3.31 -6.17 13.31
CA ASP A 71 4.12 -7.13 14.09
C ASP A 71 5.57 -6.62 14.23
N PRO A 72 6.02 -6.15 15.41
CA PRO A 72 7.40 -5.70 15.62
C PRO A 72 8.37 -6.87 15.88
N HIS A 73 7.87 -8.10 16.06
CA HIS A 73 8.68 -9.30 16.30
C HIS A 73 8.81 -10.19 15.05
N SER A 74 8.25 -9.77 13.92
CA SER A 74 8.67 -10.30 12.62
C SER A 74 10.15 -9.94 12.44
N VAL A 75 10.98 -10.91 12.02
CA VAL A 75 12.46 -10.88 12.02
C VAL A 75 13.06 -9.78 11.11
N ILE A 76 12.25 -8.85 10.67
CA ILE A 76 12.54 -7.74 9.82
C ILE A 76 11.59 -6.63 10.26
N ASP A 77 12.11 -5.46 10.64
CA ASP A 77 11.36 -4.21 10.67
C ASP A 77 10.34 -4.22 9.52
N VAL A 78 9.04 -4.33 9.79
CA VAL A 78 8.01 -4.72 8.78
C VAL A 78 8.27 -4.04 7.43
N LYS A 79 8.96 -4.77 6.55
CA LYS A 79 9.43 -4.24 5.27
C LYS A 79 8.21 -4.23 4.37
N ILE A 80 7.70 -3.03 4.08
CA ILE A 80 6.58 -2.91 3.16
C ILE A 80 7.12 -2.96 1.75
N MET A 81 6.53 -3.86 0.98
CA MET A 81 6.82 -3.99 -0.43
C MET A 81 6.02 -2.94 -1.20
N GLN A 82 6.65 -1.82 -1.55
CA GLN A 82 5.99 -0.74 -2.25
C GLN A 82 6.84 -0.17 -3.38
N ILE A 83 6.18 0.35 -4.41
CA ILE A 83 6.83 0.94 -5.57
C ILE A 83 6.00 2.11 -6.12
N PRO A 84 6.62 3.24 -6.51
CA PRO A 84 5.91 4.31 -7.20
C PRO A 84 5.26 3.84 -8.51
N GLY A 85 4.10 4.39 -8.84
CA GLY A 85 3.31 3.94 -10.00
C GLY A 85 4.01 4.15 -11.35
N ASP A 86 4.76 5.23 -11.50
CA ASP A 86 5.55 5.55 -12.70
C ASP A 86 6.69 4.56 -12.93
N MET A 87 7.35 4.10 -11.86
CA MET A 87 8.37 3.05 -11.99
C MET A 87 7.79 1.73 -12.51
N VAL A 88 6.53 1.40 -12.17
CA VAL A 88 5.85 0.21 -12.71
C VAL A 88 5.59 0.34 -14.21
N VAL A 89 5.12 1.51 -14.63
CA VAL A 89 4.88 1.81 -16.05
C VAL A 89 6.20 1.78 -16.84
N ASN A 90 7.25 2.39 -16.31
CA ASN A 90 8.58 2.38 -16.92
C ASN A 90 9.13 0.96 -17.04
N ALA A 91 8.99 0.13 -16.00
CA ALA A 91 9.37 -1.29 -16.07
C ALA A 91 8.58 -2.05 -17.16
N MET A 92 7.29 -1.78 -17.31
CA MET A 92 6.46 -2.38 -18.35
C MET A 92 6.92 -1.98 -19.75
N MET A 93 7.18 -0.69 -20.00
CA MET A 93 7.66 -0.20 -21.29
C MET A 93 9.03 -0.79 -21.64
N VAL A 94 9.95 -0.82 -20.67
CA VAL A 94 11.29 -1.42 -20.86
C VAL A 94 11.19 -2.91 -21.16
N ALA A 95 10.32 -3.63 -20.46
CA ALA A 95 10.06 -5.04 -20.75
C ALA A 95 9.54 -5.23 -22.18
N MET A 96 8.56 -4.42 -22.62
CA MET A 96 8.03 -4.50 -23.97
C MET A 96 9.12 -4.31 -25.03
N VAL A 97 9.96 -3.28 -24.89
CA VAL A 97 11.05 -2.99 -25.85
C VAL A 97 12.10 -4.11 -25.85
N ALA A 98 12.51 -4.59 -24.68
CA ALA A 98 13.52 -5.64 -24.56
C ALA A 98 13.06 -6.96 -25.21
N HIS A 99 11.78 -7.30 -25.08
CA HIS A 99 11.19 -8.49 -25.71
C HIS A 99 10.90 -8.30 -27.20
N ALA A 100 10.53 -7.10 -27.65
CA ALA A 100 10.36 -6.80 -29.06
C ALA A 100 11.68 -6.89 -29.85
N ASN A 101 12.78 -6.41 -29.26
CA ASN A 101 14.11 -6.44 -29.86
C ASN A 101 14.81 -7.81 -29.76
N GLN A 102 14.08 -8.85 -29.36
CA GLN A 102 14.59 -10.22 -29.22
C GLN A 102 15.76 -10.41 -28.25
N ALA A 103 16.07 -9.43 -27.38
CA ALA A 103 17.13 -9.55 -26.37
C ALA A 103 16.90 -10.73 -25.40
N PHE A 104 15.65 -11.22 -25.32
CA PHE A 104 15.21 -12.35 -24.50
C PHE A 104 14.49 -13.46 -25.33
N ALA A 105 14.54 -13.43 -26.66
CA ALA A 105 13.66 -14.24 -27.54
C ALA A 105 13.94 -15.76 -27.59
N ALA A 106 14.76 -16.31 -26.69
CA ALA A 106 15.23 -17.70 -26.82
C ALA A 106 14.82 -18.64 -25.66
N SER A 107 13.99 -18.19 -24.72
CA SER A 107 13.55 -19.06 -23.62
C SER A 107 12.06 -19.39 -23.72
N ASP A 108 11.75 -20.68 -23.75
CA ASP A 108 10.39 -21.24 -23.73
C ASP A 108 9.70 -21.11 -22.35
N GLU A 109 10.26 -20.27 -21.48
CA GLU A 109 9.84 -20.00 -20.12
C GLU A 109 8.96 -18.74 -20.03
N MET A 110 7.94 -18.81 -19.17
CA MET A 110 7.08 -17.68 -18.85
C MET A 110 7.89 -16.57 -18.18
N MET A 111 7.97 -15.40 -18.83
CA MET A 111 8.72 -14.25 -18.32
C MET A 111 7.88 -13.45 -17.33
N ILE A 112 8.25 -13.55 -16.05
CA ILE A 112 7.61 -12.83 -14.94
C ILE A 112 8.62 -11.85 -14.33
N TYR A 113 8.23 -10.58 -14.26
CA TYR A 113 8.99 -9.52 -13.59
C TYR A 113 8.26 -9.08 -12.33
N HIS A 114 8.87 -9.29 -11.16
CA HIS A 114 8.39 -8.73 -9.90
C HIS A 114 8.96 -7.31 -9.75
N VAL A 115 8.10 -6.31 -9.73
CA VAL A 115 8.51 -4.90 -9.66
C VAL A 115 8.23 -4.39 -8.25
N GLY A 116 9.28 -4.23 -7.45
CA GLY A 116 9.17 -3.81 -6.07
C GLY A 116 10.50 -3.35 -5.49
N SER A 117 10.47 -2.78 -4.29
CA SER A 117 11.67 -2.26 -3.63
C SER A 117 12.27 -3.19 -2.57
N SER A 118 11.60 -4.28 -2.22
CA SER A 118 11.83 -4.99 -0.95
C SER A 118 13.17 -5.70 -0.82
N VAL A 119 13.79 -6.11 -1.93
CA VAL A 119 15.14 -6.69 -1.96
C VAL A 119 16.17 -5.57 -2.07
N ALA A 120 15.98 -4.67 -3.03
CA ALA A 120 16.97 -3.67 -3.40
C ALA A 120 17.03 -2.42 -2.50
N ASN A 121 15.89 -1.93 -2.01
CA ASN A 121 15.74 -0.73 -1.18
C ASN A 121 14.47 -0.79 -0.31
N PRO A 122 14.44 -1.65 0.72
CA PRO A 122 13.23 -1.90 1.48
C PRO A 122 12.76 -0.71 2.32
N PHE A 123 11.45 -0.50 2.39
CA PHE A 123 10.84 0.52 3.24
C PHE A 123 10.35 -0.05 4.57
N ILE A 124 10.63 0.63 5.68
CA ILE A 124 10.24 0.21 7.03
C ILE A 124 8.97 0.92 7.46
N LEU A 125 7.97 0.15 7.92
CA LEU A 125 6.66 0.68 8.31
C LEU A 125 6.69 1.65 9.50
N THR A 126 7.62 1.52 10.44
CA THR A 126 7.75 2.48 11.55
C THR A 126 8.21 3.86 11.06
N CYS A 127 8.99 3.93 9.98
CA CYS A 127 9.32 5.19 9.32
C CYS A 127 8.08 5.88 8.77
N LEU A 128 7.10 5.13 8.24
CA LEU A 128 5.83 5.71 7.77
C LEU A 128 5.10 6.46 8.88
N GLN A 129 5.08 5.89 10.08
CA GLN A 129 4.43 6.51 11.24
C GLN A 129 5.12 7.81 11.63
N ASP A 130 6.46 7.79 11.68
CA ASP A 130 7.27 8.98 11.93
C ASP A 130 7.03 10.08 10.88
N TYR A 131 7.07 9.72 9.59
CA TYR A 131 6.87 10.66 8.49
C TYR A 131 5.48 11.28 8.52
N ALA A 132 4.45 10.45 8.72
CA ALA A 132 3.08 10.93 8.84
C ALA A 132 2.92 11.87 10.05
N GLN A 133 3.48 11.51 11.20
CA GLN A 133 3.43 12.33 12.41
C GLN A 133 4.11 13.68 12.18
N ARG A 134 5.36 13.68 11.70
CA ARG A 134 6.10 14.93 11.44
C ARG A 134 5.38 15.82 10.44
N TYR A 135 4.90 15.23 9.33
CA TYR A 135 4.19 15.98 8.31
C TYR A 135 2.90 16.61 8.85
N PHE A 136 1.98 15.84 9.42
CA PHE A 136 0.68 16.35 9.87
C PHE A 136 0.76 17.20 11.15
N THR A 137 1.82 17.08 11.93
CA THR A 137 2.09 18.02 13.04
C THR A 137 2.46 19.40 12.50
N LYS A 138 3.27 19.47 11.43
CA LYS A 138 3.67 20.73 10.79
C LYS A 138 2.59 21.30 9.86
N HIS A 139 1.82 20.42 9.21
CA HIS A 139 0.79 20.73 8.23
C HIS A 139 -0.53 20.06 8.62
N PRO A 140 -1.21 20.55 9.68
CA PRO A 140 -2.44 19.94 10.15
C PRO A 140 -3.52 20.04 9.07
N TRP A 141 -4.25 18.95 8.86
CA TRP A 141 -5.42 18.97 8.00
C TRP A 141 -6.51 19.84 8.61
N ILE A 142 -7.13 20.71 7.80
CA ILE A 142 -8.23 21.55 8.25
C ILE A 142 -9.54 20.77 8.08
N GLY A 143 -10.21 20.50 9.19
CA GLY A 143 -11.50 19.84 9.22
C GLY A 143 -12.60 20.65 8.52
N LYS A 144 -13.74 20.01 8.26
CA LYS A 144 -14.92 20.68 7.68
C LYS A 144 -15.48 21.80 8.54
N ASP A 145 -15.15 21.79 9.83
CA ASP A 145 -15.47 22.81 10.83
C ASP A 145 -14.45 23.96 10.86
N GLY A 146 -13.47 23.97 9.96
CA GLY A 146 -12.40 24.97 9.89
C GLY A 146 -11.32 24.82 10.96
N LYS A 147 -11.39 23.77 11.79
CA LYS A 147 -10.43 23.56 12.89
C LYS A 147 -9.29 22.65 12.44
N PRO A 148 -8.04 22.91 12.87
CA PRO A 148 -6.92 22.02 12.60
C PRO A 148 -7.11 20.70 13.34
N VAL A 149 -6.90 19.59 12.63
CA VAL A 149 -6.82 18.26 13.24
C VAL A 149 -5.47 18.13 13.92
N ILE A 150 -5.49 17.96 15.24
CA ILE A 150 -4.28 17.69 16.03
C ILE A 150 -4.03 16.19 16.01
N VAL A 151 -3.00 15.77 15.30
CA VAL A 151 -2.56 14.38 15.29
C VAL A 151 -1.75 14.07 16.56
N GLY A 152 -1.88 12.84 17.07
CA GLY A 152 -1.14 12.37 18.23
C GLY A 152 -0.39 11.07 17.93
N ASN A 153 0.26 10.53 18.96
CA ASN A 153 0.89 9.21 18.88
C ASN A 153 -0.17 8.13 18.71
N VAL A 154 0.03 7.27 17.73
CA VAL A 154 -0.86 6.13 17.47
C VAL A 154 -0.41 4.95 18.32
N THR A 155 -1.35 4.24 18.96
CA THR A 155 -1.02 3.01 19.68
C THR A 155 -0.63 1.92 18.69
N LEU A 156 0.63 1.49 18.72
CA LEU A 156 1.10 0.33 17.96
C LEU A 156 0.60 -0.97 18.63
N LEU A 157 -0.11 -1.78 17.87
CA LEU A 157 -0.65 -3.07 18.28
C LEU A 157 0.10 -4.15 17.50
N THR A 158 0.60 -5.13 18.23
CA THR A 158 1.59 -6.08 17.71
C THR A 158 0.99 -7.41 17.25
N SER A 159 -0.25 -7.68 17.65
CA SER A 159 -0.96 -8.92 17.33
C SER A 159 -2.45 -8.69 17.18
N MET A 160 -3.13 -9.62 16.51
CA MET A 160 -4.58 -9.60 16.39
C MET A 160 -5.27 -9.66 17.77
N ASP A 161 -4.68 -10.37 18.74
CA ASP A 161 -5.23 -10.43 20.11
C ASP A 161 -5.11 -9.09 20.81
N SER A 162 -3.97 -8.40 20.66
CA SER A 162 -3.81 -7.04 21.15
C SER A 162 -4.83 -6.09 20.53
N PHE A 163 -5.04 -6.22 19.22
CA PHE A 163 -6.06 -5.45 18.51
C PHE A 163 -7.48 -5.73 18.98
N HIS A 164 -7.89 -6.99 19.12
CA HIS A 164 -9.21 -7.34 19.62
C HIS A 164 -9.43 -6.85 21.05
N ARG A 165 -8.43 -6.97 21.93
CA ARG A 165 -8.50 -6.44 23.30
C ARG A 165 -8.67 -4.93 23.30
N TYR A 166 -7.83 -4.20 22.56
CA TYR A 166 -7.92 -2.75 22.44
C TYR A 166 -9.28 -2.30 21.90
N MET A 167 -9.73 -2.93 20.80
CA MET A 167 -11.02 -2.61 20.18
C MET A 167 -12.19 -2.89 21.12
N THR A 168 -12.11 -3.97 21.89
CA THR A 168 -13.16 -4.34 22.85
C THR A 168 -13.25 -3.34 23.99
N LEU A 169 -12.12 -3.06 24.65
CA LEU A 169 -12.08 -2.16 25.80
C LEU A 169 -12.39 -0.72 25.42
N ARG A 170 -11.80 -0.21 24.33
CA ARG A 170 -11.89 1.21 23.97
C ARG A 170 -13.18 1.56 23.23
N TYR A 171 -13.74 0.63 22.45
CA TYR A 171 -14.83 0.94 21.53
C TYR A 171 -16.08 0.07 21.73
N LEU A 172 -15.95 -1.25 21.85
CA LEU A 172 -17.13 -2.13 21.94
C LEU A 172 -17.84 -2.04 23.30
N LEU A 173 -17.10 -1.98 24.40
CA LEU A 173 -17.69 -1.84 25.73
C LEU A 173 -18.45 -0.51 25.88
N PRO A 174 -17.86 0.66 25.54
CA PRO A 174 -18.61 1.92 25.53
C PRO A 174 -19.81 1.92 24.58
N LEU A 175 -19.69 1.29 23.40
CA LEU A 175 -20.81 1.19 22.46
C LEU A 175 -21.96 0.36 23.04
N LYS A 176 -21.66 -0.73 23.75
CA LYS A 176 -22.67 -1.56 24.43
C LYS A 176 -23.32 -0.80 25.60
N GLY A 177 -22.54 0.00 26.33
CA GLY A 177 -23.10 0.93 27.32
C GLY A 177 -24.05 1.94 26.68
N LEU A 178 -23.65 2.54 25.56
CA LEU A 178 -24.49 3.48 24.80
C LEU A 178 -25.77 2.82 24.27
N GLU A 179 -25.71 1.55 23.84
CA GLU A 179 -26.88 0.78 23.42
C GLU A 179 -27.92 0.63 24.54
N LEU A 180 -27.47 0.32 25.76
CA LEU A 180 -28.35 0.22 26.93
C LEU A 180 -28.97 1.58 27.28
N VAL A 181 -28.16 2.65 27.34
CA VAL A 181 -28.63 4.02 27.60
C VAL A 181 -29.63 4.46 26.54
N ASN A 182 -29.35 4.17 25.28
CA ASN A 182 -30.23 4.49 24.17
C ASN A 182 -31.57 3.75 24.26
N THR A 183 -31.55 2.47 24.67
CA THR A 183 -32.76 1.68 24.89
C THR A 183 -33.58 2.24 26.05
N ALA A 184 -32.92 2.58 27.17
CA ALA A 184 -33.57 3.18 28.34
C ALA A 184 -34.12 4.60 28.06
N SER A 185 -33.49 5.35 27.15
CA SER A 185 -33.88 6.71 26.76
C SER A 185 -34.82 6.74 25.55
N CYS A 186 -35.62 5.68 25.34
CA CYS A 186 -36.58 5.56 24.23
C CYS A 186 -35.98 5.92 22.86
N GLN A 187 -34.77 5.44 22.57
CA GLN A 187 -34.05 5.62 21.31
C GLN A 187 -33.56 7.05 21.01
N TYR A 188 -33.50 7.94 22.01
CA TYR A 188 -33.02 9.31 21.83
C TYR A 188 -31.62 9.41 21.19
N PHE A 189 -30.70 8.49 21.52
CA PHE A 189 -29.32 8.48 21.03
C PHE A 189 -29.10 7.59 19.79
N GLN A 190 -30.17 7.13 19.14
CA GLN A 190 -30.10 6.12 18.08
C GLN A 190 -29.18 6.55 16.93
N GLY A 191 -29.21 7.82 16.53
CA GLY A 191 -28.34 8.36 15.48
C GLY A 191 -26.85 8.26 15.82
N ILE A 192 -26.47 8.58 17.07
CA ILE A 192 -25.09 8.50 17.54
C ILE A 192 -24.63 7.04 17.62
N TYR A 193 -25.47 6.18 18.20
CA TYR A 193 -25.20 4.74 18.30
C TYR A 193 -24.94 4.12 16.91
N LEU A 194 -25.85 4.35 15.95
CA LEU A 194 -25.71 3.81 14.60
C LEU A 194 -24.45 4.35 13.89
N LYS A 195 -24.13 5.64 14.07
CA LYS A 195 -22.93 6.25 13.49
C LYS A 195 -21.65 5.62 14.04
N LEU A 196 -21.55 5.44 15.35
CA LEU A 196 -20.39 4.81 16.00
C LEU A 196 -20.28 3.33 15.63
N ARG A 197 -21.39 2.58 15.65
CA ARG A 197 -21.44 1.17 15.24
C ARG A 197 -20.96 0.97 13.81
N ARG A 198 -21.41 1.83 12.86
CA ARG A 198 -20.95 1.80 11.47
C ARG A 198 -19.44 2.03 11.35
N LYS A 199 -18.89 3.03 12.06
CA LYS A 199 -17.44 3.30 12.08
C LYS A 199 -16.64 2.11 12.61
N ILE A 200 -17.08 1.52 13.72
CA ILE A 200 -16.43 0.36 14.35
C ILE A 200 -16.44 -0.84 13.40
N ASN A 201 -17.57 -1.14 12.76
CA ASN A 201 -17.67 -2.24 11.81
C ASN A 201 -16.80 -2.01 10.57
N PHE A 202 -16.69 -0.78 10.09
CA PHE A 202 -15.80 -0.43 8.99
C PHE A 202 -14.33 -0.73 9.35
N VAL A 203 -13.87 -0.29 10.51
CA VAL A 203 -12.48 -0.55 10.97
C VAL A 203 -12.20 -2.05 11.10
N LYS A 204 -13.14 -2.82 11.69
CA LYS A 204 -13.01 -4.28 11.79
C LYS A 204 -12.86 -4.94 10.42
N ARG A 205 -13.73 -4.58 9.48
CA ARG A 205 -13.70 -5.12 8.11
C ARG A 205 -12.40 -4.77 7.39
N MET A 206 -11.90 -3.55 7.54
CA MET A 206 -10.61 -3.15 6.95
C MET A 206 -9.47 -4.01 7.49
N ILE A 207 -9.41 -4.21 8.81
CA ILE A 207 -8.35 -5.01 9.43
C ILE A 207 -8.43 -6.49 9.01
N GLU A 208 -9.63 -7.05 8.87
CA GLU A 208 -9.79 -8.41 8.34
C GLU A 208 -9.28 -8.54 6.90
N ILE A 209 -9.59 -7.56 6.04
CA ILE A 209 -9.12 -7.51 4.64
C ILE A 209 -7.60 -7.37 4.58
N TYR A 210 -7.02 -6.51 5.42
CA TYR A 210 -5.58 -6.23 5.38
C TYR A 210 -4.73 -7.19 6.21
N ARG A 211 -5.33 -7.99 7.10
CA ARG A 211 -4.65 -8.99 7.93
C ARG A 211 -3.60 -9.83 7.17
N PRO A 212 -3.90 -10.46 6.02
CA PRO A 212 -2.90 -11.28 5.33
C PRO A 212 -1.69 -10.46 4.86
N TYR A 213 -1.88 -9.17 4.55
CA TYR A 213 -0.80 -8.28 4.10
C TYR A 213 0.01 -7.72 5.27
N LEU A 214 -0.63 -7.42 6.41
CA LEU A 214 0.04 -6.88 7.60
C LEU A 214 1.00 -7.89 8.26
N PHE A 215 0.75 -9.18 8.09
CA PHE A 215 1.59 -10.26 8.63
C PHE A 215 2.30 -11.05 7.53
N PHE A 216 2.32 -10.56 6.30
CA PHE A 216 3.06 -11.20 5.22
C PHE A 216 4.56 -11.01 5.43
N LYS A 217 5.30 -12.13 5.52
CA LYS A 217 6.76 -12.13 5.72
C LYS A 217 7.55 -12.53 4.47
N GLY A 218 6.88 -12.62 3.32
CA GLY A 218 7.52 -13.00 2.07
C GLY A 218 8.29 -11.85 1.44
N ILE A 219 9.44 -12.17 0.87
CA ILE A 219 10.19 -11.28 -0.02
C ILE A 219 10.08 -11.88 -1.42
N TYR A 220 9.70 -11.06 -2.40
CA TYR A 220 9.64 -11.45 -3.80
C TYR A 220 11.01 -11.23 -4.40
N ASP A 221 11.52 -12.26 -5.07
CA ASP A 221 12.73 -12.19 -5.84
C ASP A 221 12.53 -11.30 -7.08
N ASP A 222 13.42 -10.31 -7.23
CA ASP A 222 13.43 -9.33 -8.32
C ASP A 222 14.58 -9.57 -9.32
N ILE A 223 15.26 -10.72 -9.28
CA ILE A 223 16.37 -11.08 -10.19
C ILE A 223 16.03 -10.83 -11.66
N ASN A 224 14.84 -11.24 -12.12
CA ASN A 224 14.45 -11.03 -13.53
C ASN A 224 14.33 -9.54 -13.86
N THR A 225 13.79 -8.75 -12.92
CA THR A 225 13.63 -7.29 -13.08
C THR A 225 14.99 -6.59 -13.07
N GLU A 226 15.94 -7.07 -12.26
CA GLU A 226 17.33 -6.60 -12.28
C GLU A 226 18.00 -6.91 -13.62
N LYS A 227 17.88 -8.15 -14.12
CA LYS A 227 18.39 -8.55 -15.44
C LYS A 227 17.82 -7.68 -16.55
N LEU A 228 16.51 -7.43 -16.53
CA LEU A 228 15.85 -6.54 -17.48
C LEU A 228 16.46 -5.14 -17.46
N ARG A 229 16.72 -4.59 -16.27
CA ARG A 229 17.32 -3.26 -16.11
C ARG A 229 18.76 -3.22 -16.65
N MET A 230 19.55 -4.27 -16.40
CA MET A 230 20.91 -4.37 -16.93
C MET A 230 20.92 -4.40 -18.47
N VAL A 231 20.10 -5.26 -19.08
CA VAL A 231 19.98 -5.34 -20.54
C VAL A 231 19.51 -4.01 -21.14
N ALA A 232 18.55 -3.34 -20.52
CA ALA A 232 18.08 -2.04 -20.97
C ALA A 232 19.19 -0.97 -20.97
N ARG A 233 20.04 -0.96 -19.93
CA ARG A 233 21.21 -0.06 -19.83
C ARG A 233 22.23 -0.34 -20.94
N GLU A 234 22.55 -1.61 -21.19
CA GLU A 234 23.49 -2.02 -22.23
C GLU A 234 22.99 -1.73 -23.65
N SER A 235 21.68 -1.82 -23.86
CA SER A 235 21.04 -1.63 -25.17
C SER A 235 20.91 -0.16 -25.58
N GLY A 236 21.35 0.79 -24.74
CA GLY A 236 21.21 2.22 -25.02
C GLY A 236 19.76 2.72 -25.07
N VAL A 237 18.79 1.93 -24.58
CA VAL A 237 17.45 2.46 -24.26
C VAL A 237 17.68 3.65 -23.34
N GLU A 238 17.02 4.78 -23.58
CA GLU A 238 17.11 5.97 -22.71
C GLU A 238 16.63 5.61 -21.31
N THR A 239 17.50 4.99 -20.53
CA THR A 239 17.25 4.56 -19.16
C THR A 239 17.12 5.75 -18.23
N ASP A 240 17.56 6.94 -18.69
CA ASP A 240 17.30 8.22 -18.05
C ASP A 240 15.82 8.65 -18.19
N MET A 241 15.16 8.27 -19.28
CA MET A 241 13.73 8.56 -19.51
C MET A 241 12.83 7.49 -18.87
N PHE A 242 13.14 6.21 -19.02
CA PHE A 242 12.35 5.10 -18.44
C PHE A 242 13.00 4.49 -17.20
N TYR A 243 13.35 5.32 -16.23
CA TYR A 243 14.03 4.88 -15.02
C TYR A 243 13.08 4.19 -14.04
N PHE A 244 13.44 3.00 -13.53
CA PHE A 244 12.64 2.24 -12.55
C PHE A 244 13.50 1.54 -11.48
N ASP A 245 14.68 2.07 -11.15
CA ASP A 245 15.53 1.50 -10.10
C ASP A 245 15.06 1.96 -8.71
N PRO A 246 14.56 1.06 -7.84
CA PRO A 246 14.09 1.43 -6.51
C PRO A 246 15.20 1.96 -5.60
N LYS A 247 16.49 1.68 -5.89
CA LYS A 247 17.63 2.20 -5.11
C LYS A 247 17.77 3.72 -5.16
N SER A 248 17.18 4.36 -6.17
CA SER A 248 17.15 5.82 -6.29
C SER A 248 16.20 6.51 -5.30
N ILE A 249 15.28 5.76 -4.69
CA ILE A 249 14.24 6.34 -3.84
C ILE A 249 14.82 6.67 -2.47
N ASN A 250 14.89 7.96 -2.16
CA ASN A 250 14.99 8.39 -0.77
C ASN A 250 13.58 8.35 -0.17
N TRP A 251 13.31 7.37 0.69
CA TRP A 251 11.97 7.16 1.25
C TRP A 251 11.47 8.35 2.08
N GLU A 252 12.35 8.99 2.84
CA GLU A 252 11.96 10.15 3.64
C GLU A 252 11.52 11.31 2.75
N ASP A 253 12.35 11.67 1.78
CA ASP A 253 12.04 12.74 0.83
C ASP A 253 10.77 12.41 0.03
N TYR A 254 10.67 11.18 -0.48
CA TYR A 254 9.50 10.73 -1.23
C TYR A 254 8.22 10.85 -0.41
N PHE A 255 8.20 10.41 0.85
CA PHE A 255 6.98 10.51 1.66
C PHE A 255 6.68 11.94 2.11
N MET A 256 7.68 12.66 2.61
CA MET A 256 7.52 13.98 3.20
C MET A 256 7.20 15.05 2.17
N ASN A 257 7.81 14.99 0.99
CA ASN A 257 7.75 16.05 -0.01
C ASN A 257 6.93 15.70 -1.25
N THR A 258 6.65 14.41 -1.50
CA THR A 258 5.95 13.96 -2.71
C THR A 258 4.63 13.25 -2.40
N HIS A 259 4.67 12.12 -1.71
CA HIS A 259 3.52 11.23 -1.54
C HIS A 259 2.46 11.80 -0.58
N ILE A 260 2.85 12.20 0.65
CA ILE A 260 1.88 12.75 1.62
C ILE A 260 1.28 14.07 1.13
N PRO A 261 2.06 15.05 0.62
CA PRO A 261 1.49 16.24 -0.01
C PRO A 261 0.56 15.93 -1.18
N GLY A 262 0.95 14.97 -2.03
CA GLY A 262 0.13 14.48 -3.13
C GLY A 262 -1.21 13.93 -2.67
N LEU A 263 -1.22 13.11 -1.61
CA LEU A 263 -2.44 12.61 -0.98
C LEU A 263 -3.33 13.74 -0.48
N VAL A 264 -2.76 14.72 0.23
CA VAL A 264 -3.52 15.88 0.71
C VAL A 264 -4.13 16.65 -0.46
N ARG A 265 -3.40 16.79 -1.58
CA ARG A 265 -3.87 17.51 -2.77
C ARG A 265 -4.97 16.77 -3.53
N TYR A 266 -4.81 15.47 -3.78
CA TYR A 266 -5.67 14.73 -4.72
C TYR A 266 -6.77 13.91 -4.02
N VAL A 267 -6.59 13.57 -2.75
CA VAL A 267 -7.43 12.60 -2.04
C VAL A 267 -8.17 13.23 -0.87
N PHE A 268 -7.55 14.14 -0.11
CA PHE A 268 -8.22 14.77 1.01
C PHE A 268 -9.31 15.74 0.49
N LYS A 269 -10.57 15.29 0.60
CA LYS A 269 -11.80 16.06 0.42
C LYS A 269 -12.55 16.21 1.74
#